data_AF-A0AAV0WLY0-F1
#
_entry.id   AF-A0AAV0WLY0-F1
#
_cell.length_a   1.000
_cell.length_b   1.000
_cell.length_c   1.000
_cell.angle_alpha   90.00
_cell.angle_beta   90.00
_cell.angle_gamma   90.00
#
_symmetry.space_group_name_H-M   'P 1'
#
loop_
_entity.id
_entity.type
_entity.pdbx_description
1 polymer ?
#
loop_
_entity_poly.entity_id
_entity_poly.type
_entity_poly.pdbx_seq_one_letter_code
_entity_poly.pdbx_strand_id
1 'polypeptide(L)'
;MTFKPDSHSLNNNTNFFWSDSYPEGYGFEPQAVFCGMKFDVMDDTQRIGEATVFRSDNPQIENQQCIVKSTNGVTVTKYIHVDVTCQVMLKSDKSDNESHSVRVSGTAVVVKYSKQNEAKLLYIDNVGLSSNLNLVFMNQKSHLIFQAK
;
A
#
# COMPACT_ATOMS: atom_id res chain seq x y z
N MET A 1 -0.50 -28.85 -1.01
CA MET A 1 -1.31 -28.72 -2.25
C MET A 1 -0.45 -28.04 -3.29
N THR A 2 -0.34 -28.60 -4.49
CA THR A 2 0.46 -28.02 -5.58
C THR A 2 -0.49 -27.70 -6.73
N PHE A 3 -0.54 -26.45 -7.16
CA PHE A 3 -1.29 -26.04 -8.34
C PHE A 3 -0.61 -26.62 -9.57
N LYS A 4 -1.09 -27.77 -10.07
CA LYS A 4 -0.60 -28.39 -11.31
C LYS A 4 -1.42 -27.84 -12.48
N PRO A 5 -0.80 -27.17 -13.47
CA PRO A 5 -1.50 -26.73 -14.66
C PRO A 5 -1.84 -27.92 -15.56
N ASP A 6 -2.86 -27.76 -16.39
CA ASP A 6 -3.16 -28.72 -17.46
C ASP A 6 -1.98 -28.83 -18.44
N SER A 7 -1.82 -30.01 -19.03
CA SER A 7 -0.76 -30.30 -20.00
C SER A 7 -0.77 -29.25 -21.12
N HIS A 8 0.37 -28.59 -21.35
CA HIS A 8 0.56 -27.52 -22.34
C HIS A 8 -0.18 -26.18 -22.08
N SER A 9 -0.74 -25.95 -20.88
CA SER A 9 -1.38 -24.67 -20.51
C SER A 9 -0.53 -23.78 -19.58
N LEU A 10 0.78 -24.04 -19.50
CA LEU A 10 1.71 -23.19 -18.76
C LEU A 10 1.59 -21.73 -19.23
N ASN A 11 1.06 -20.87 -18.36
CA ASN A 11 0.89 -19.43 -18.54
C ASN A 11 -0.17 -18.97 -19.58
N ASN A 12 -1.00 -19.87 -20.09
CA ASN A 12 -2.09 -19.53 -21.02
C ASN A 12 -3.44 -19.43 -20.29
N ASN A 13 -3.46 -18.73 -19.16
CA ASN A 13 -4.67 -18.54 -18.37
C ASN A 13 -5.14 -17.08 -18.52
N THR A 14 -6.35 -16.83 -19.02
CA THR A 14 -6.94 -15.46 -19.00
C THR A 14 -7.27 -15.00 -17.58
N ASN A 15 -7.18 -15.91 -16.61
CA ASN A 15 -7.69 -15.80 -15.25
C ASN A 15 -6.56 -15.84 -14.22
N PHE A 16 -5.55 -14.98 -14.37
CA PHE A 16 -4.33 -14.93 -13.56
C PHE A 16 -4.52 -14.72 -12.03
N PHE A 17 -5.77 -14.68 -11.53
CA PHE A 17 -6.12 -14.42 -10.13
C PHE A 17 -7.37 -15.20 -9.63
N TRP A 18 -7.82 -16.26 -10.31
CA TRP A 18 -9.06 -16.96 -9.93
C TRP A 18 -8.99 -17.79 -8.64
N SER A 19 -7.83 -17.91 -7.99
CA SER A 19 -7.77 -18.54 -6.65
C SER A 19 -8.35 -17.66 -5.55
N ASP A 20 -8.35 -16.34 -5.72
CA ASP A 20 -8.64 -15.40 -4.63
C ASP A 20 -10.13 -15.03 -4.49
N SER A 21 -11.01 -15.58 -5.35
CA SER A 21 -12.45 -15.26 -5.34
C SER A 21 -13.36 -16.48 -5.35
N TYR A 22 -12.84 -17.69 -5.14
CA TYR A 22 -13.65 -18.91 -5.02
C TYR A 22 -14.17 -19.04 -3.57
N PRO A 23 -15.48 -19.21 -3.34
CA PRO A 23 -16.06 -19.28 -1.99
C PRO A 23 -15.46 -20.38 -1.10
N GLU A 24 -15.02 -21.49 -1.71
CA GLU A 24 -14.37 -22.62 -1.04
C GLU A 24 -12.84 -22.65 -1.27
N GLY A 25 -12.29 -21.58 -1.86
CA GLY A 25 -10.86 -21.44 -2.12
C GLY A 25 -10.13 -20.88 -0.91
N TYR A 26 -8.87 -21.25 -0.73
CA TYR A 26 -7.98 -20.53 0.17
C TYR A 26 -7.59 -19.22 -0.51
N GLY A 27 -8.35 -18.15 -0.24
CA GLY A 27 -7.98 -16.80 -0.65
C GLY A 27 -6.77 -16.32 0.16
N PHE A 28 -5.72 -15.86 -0.51
CA PHE A 28 -4.64 -15.19 0.19
C PHE A 28 -5.06 -13.75 0.50
N GLU A 29 -4.77 -13.29 1.72
CA GLU A 29 -4.95 -11.89 2.06
C GLU A 29 -3.95 -11.03 1.26
N PRO A 30 -4.39 -9.96 0.57
CA PRO A 30 -3.47 -9.07 -0.12
C PRO A 30 -2.58 -8.36 0.90
N GLN A 31 -1.27 -8.35 0.69
CA GLN A 31 -0.33 -7.64 1.56
C GLN A 31 0.38 -6.53 0.77
N ALA A 32 -0.17 -5.32 0.83
CA ALA A 32 0.43 -4.11 0.25
C ALA A 32 1.51 -3.51 1.15
N VAL A 33 1.32 -3.59 2.47
CA VAL A 33 2.26 -3.10 3.48
C VAL A 33 2.63 -4.19 4.48
N PHE A 34 3.87 -4.14 4.98
CA PHE A 34 4.38 -5.07 6.00
C PHE A 34 5.30 -4.37 7.01
N CYS A 35 5.48 -4.99 8.17
CA CYS A 35 6.35 -4.49 9.24
C CYS A 35 7.77 -4.21 8.71
N GLY A 36 8.31 -3.05 9.06
CA GLY A 36 9.62 -2.58 8.62
C GLY A 36 9.63 -1.81 7.31
N MET A 37 8.52 -1.77 6.54
CA MET A 37 8.43 -0.89 5.37
C MET A 37 8.60 0.58 5.76
N LYS A 38 9.34 1.32 4.94
CA LYS A 38 9.65 2.73 5.18
C LYS A 38 9.02 3.61 4.12
N PHE A 39 8.62 4.79 4.55
CA PHE A 39 7.95 5.79 3.74
C PHE A 39 8.58 7.15 3.98
N ASP A 40 8.54 7.98 2.93
CA ASP A 40 8.64 9.42 3.10
C ASP A 40 7.24 9.97 3.35
N VAL A 41 7.10 10.79 4.39
CA VAL A 41 5.84 11.49 4.67
C VAL A 41 5.87 12.80 3.90
N MET A 42 4.94 12.94 2.97
CA MET A 42 4.80 14.05 2.05
C MET A 42 3.56 14.85 2.38
N ASP A 43 3.69 16.18 2.39
CA ASP A 43 2.59 17.14 2.34
C ASP A 43 2.60 17.76 0.95
N ASP A 44 1.63 17.36 0.11
CA ASP A 44 1.66 17.55 -1.33
C ASP A 44 2.99 17.09 -1.96
N THR A 45 3.91 18.03 -2.21
CA THR A 45 5.23 17.80 -2.82
C THR A 45 6.38 17.95 -1.83
N GLN A 46 6.12 18.44 -0.62
CA GLN A 46 7.14 18.71 0.39
C GLN A 46 7.32 17.50 1.29
N ARG A 47 8.57 17.02 1.37
CA ARG A 47 8.94 15.97 2.31
C ARG A 47 9.05 16.52 3.73
N ILE A 48 8.11 16.15 4.57
CA ILE A 48 7.99 16.64 5.95
C ILE A 48 8.44 15.61 7.00
N GLY A 49 8.73 14.36 6.60
CA GLY A 49 9.16 13.35 7.56
C GLY A 49 9.43 11.99 6.96
N GLU A 50 9.58 11.01 7.84
CA GLU A 50 9.71 9.60 7.53
C GLU A 50 8.76 8.79 8.40
N ALA A 51 8.28 7.66 7.87
CA ALA A 51 7.50 6.70 8.63
C ALA A 51 8.02 5.29 8.44
N THR A 52 7.95 4.47 9.48
CA THR A 52 8.24 3.03 9.40
C THR A 52 7.06 2.25 9.95
N VAL A 53 6.57 1.26 9.21
CA VAL A 53 5.49 0.39 9.66
C VAL A 53 5.99 -0.44 10.83
N PHE A 54 5.33 -0.32 11.98
CA PHE A 54 5.62 -1.11 13.16
C PHE A 54 4.81 -2.41 13.18
N ARG A 55 3.52 -2.34 12.84
CA ARG A 55 2.66 -3.53 12.70
C ARG A 55 1.42 -3.21 11.86
N SER A 56 0.81 -4.26 11.32
CA SER A 56 -0.56 -4.20 10.79
C SER A 56 -1.55 -4.36 11.95
N ASP A 57 -2.56 -3.49 11.99
CA ASP A 57 -3.59 -3.52 13.04
C ASP A 57 -4.86 -4.26 12.58
N ASN A 58 -5.12 -4.29 11.27
CA ASN A 58 -6.23 -5.05 10.66
C ASN A 58 -5.82 -5.73 9.34
N PRO A 59 -6.60 -6.72 8.87
CA PRO A 59 -6.43 -7.28 7.54
C PRO A 59 -6.51 -6.21 6.46
N GLN A 60 -5.72 -6.39 5.41
CA GLN A 60 -5.71 -5.50 4.25
C GLN A 60 -6.78 -5.93 3.24
N ILE A 61 -7.54 -4.96 2.73
CA ILE A 61 -8.74 -5.23 1.93
C ILE A 61 -8.59 -4.57 0.55
N GLU A 62 -8.66 -5.36 -0.53
CA GLU A 62 -8.72 -4.80 -1.87
C GLU A 62 -10.08 -4.13 -2.11
N ASN A 63 -10.07 -2.81 -2.33
CA ASN A 63 -11.28 -2.04 -2.60
C ASN A 63 -11.58 -1.95 -4.10
N GLN A 64 -10.53 -1.84 -4.91
CA GLN A 64 -10.65 -1.63 -6.36
C GLN A 64 -9.44 -2.17 -7.11
N GLN A 65 -9.67 -2.61 -8.34
CA GLN A 65 -8.63 -2.95 -9.31
C GLN A 65 -8.91 -2.26 -10.64
N CYS A 66 -7.84 -1.74 -11.26
CA CYS A 66 -7.83 -1.18 -12.60
C CYS A 66 -6.85 -1.95 -13.48
N ILE A 67 -7.28 -2.37 -14.67
CA ILE A 67 -6.43 -3.05 -15.66
C ILE A 67 -6.37 -2.20 -16.92
N VAL A 68 -5.17 -1.74 -17.27
CA VAL A 68 -4.94 -0.94 -18.48
C VAL A 68 -4.14 -1.78 -19.47
N LYS A 69 -4.69 -2.01 -20.66
CA LYS A 69 -4.02 -2.69 -21.77
C LYS A 69 -3.46 -1.63 -22.72
N SER A 70 -2.18 -1.74 -23.05
CA SER A 70 -1.48 -0.86 -23.99
C SER A 70 -0.65 -1.68 -24.98
N THR A 71 -0.06 -1.01 -25.97
CA THR A 71 0.93 -1.61 -26.87
C THR A 71 2.15 -2.17 -26.13
N ASN A 72 2.45 -1.64 -24.94
CA ASN A 72 3.56 -2.07 -24.09
C ASN A 72 3.18 -3.23 -23.14
N GLY A 73 1.94 -3.71 -23.22
CA GLY A 73 1.39 -4.80 -22.42
C GLY A 73 0.38 -4.32 -21.37
N VAL A 74 0.20 -5.13 -20.32
CA VAL A 74 -0.85 -4.95 -19.31
C VAL A 74 -0.27 -4.37 -18.03
N THR A 75 -0.86 -3.29 -17.54
CA THR A 75 -0.61 -2.74 -16.20
C THR A 75 -1.82 -2.99 -15.32
N VAL A 76 -1.58 -3.52 -14.12
CA VAL A 76 -2.61 -3.75 -13.10
C VAL A 76 -2.34 -2.83 -11.92
N THR A 77 -3.33 -2.05 -11.52
CA THR A 77 -3.28 -1.21 -10.32
C THR A 77 -4.32 -1.69 -9.34
N LYS A 78 -3.93 -1.93 -8.09
CA LYS A 78 -4.82 -2.29 -6.98
C LYS A 78 -4.83 -1.17 -5.96
N TYR A 79 -6.02 -0.92 -5.41
CA TYR A 79 -6.26 0.03 -4.33
C TYR A 79 -6.65 -0.79 -3.10
N ILE A 80 -5.73 -0.86 -2.14
CA ILE A 80 -5.86 -1.74 -0.98
C ILE A 80 -5.99 -0.87 0.25
N HIS A 81 -7.08 -1.02 0.99
CA HIS A 81 -7.23 -0.40 2.29
C HIS A 81 -6.21 -1.00 3.26
N VAL A 82 -5.49 -0.13 3.95
CA VAL A 82 -4.50 -0.50 4.95
C VAL A 82 -4.78 0.21 6.25
N ASP A 83 -4.55 -0.49 7.34
CA ASP A 83 -4.69 0.03 8.69
C ASP A 83 -3.53 -0.52 9.54
N VAL A 84 -2.56 0.36 9.77
CA VAL A 84 -1.26 0.00 10.34
C VAL A 84 -0.84 1.01 11.39
N THR A 85 -0.04 0.57 12.36
CA THR A 85 0.65 1.46 13.26
C THR A 85 2.04 1.74 12.70
N CYS A 86 2.36 3.01 12.50
CA CYS A 86 3.66 3.50 12.06
C CYS A 86 4.39 4.24 13.18
N GLN A 87 5.71 4.15 13.16
CA GLN A 87 6.59 5.10 13.85
C GLN A 87 6.90 6.24 12.88
N VAL A 88 6.43 7.44 13.21
CA VAL A 88 6.51 8.64 12.36
C VAL A 88 7.47 9.63 12.99
N MET A 89 8.45 10.08 12.21
CA MET A 89 9.42 11.10 12.60
C MET A 89 9.30 12.27 11.63
N LEU A 90 8.78 13.39 12.12
CA LEU A 90 8.67 14.61 11.33
C LEU A 90 9.97 15.41 11.43
N LYS A 91 10.33 16.08 10.33
CA LYS A 91 11.41 17.04 10.31
C LYS A 91 10.91 18.33 10.96
N SER A 92 11.36 18.60 12.18
CA SER A 92 11.19 19.90 12.82
C SER A 92 12.47 20.72 12.78
N ASP A 93 12.34 22.05 12.78
CA ASP A 93 13.48 22.96 12.93
C ASP A 93 14.14 22.88 14.32
N LYS A 94 13.45 22.24 15.28
CA LYS A 94 13.97 21.97 16.62
C LYS A 94 14.74 20.64 16.61
N SER A 95 15.87 20.63 17.30
CA SER A 95 16.90 19.57 17.28
C SER A 95 16.45 18.19 17.78
N ASP A 96 15.23 18.06 18.31
CA ASP A 96 14.68 16.78 18.76
C ASP A 96 13.72 16.22 17.70
N ASN A 97 14.25 15.30 16.89
CA ASN A 97 13.43 14.45 16.03
C ASN A 97 12.70 13.41 16.89
N GLU A 98 11.53 13.78 17.41
CA GLU A 98 10.72 12.86 18.21
C GLU A 98 9.94 11.88 17.32
N SER A 99 10.06 10.59 17.62
CA SER A 99 9.30 9.52 16.95
C SER A 99 7.95 9.33 17.63
N HIS A 100 6.88 9.41 16.85
CA HIS A 100 5.51 9.26 17.31
C HIS A 100 4.90 7.97 16.78
N SER A 101 4.30 7.17 17.66
CA SER A 101 3.50 6.02 17.24
C SER A 101 2.11 6.50 16.80
N VAL A 102 1.78 6.27 15.52
CA VAL A 102 0.53 6.76 14.92
C VAL A 102 -0.14 5.66 14.12
N ARG A 103 -1.44 5.47 14.32
CA ARG A 103 -2.27 4.64 13.44
C ARG A 103 -2.52 5.38 12.13
N VAL A 104 -2.17 4.73 11.03
CA VAL A 104 -2.27 5.19 9.65
C VAL A 104 -3.30 4.30 8.97
N SER A 105 -4.47 4.88 8.71
CA SER A 105 -5.54 4.24 7.95
C SER A 105 -5.67 4.94 6.61
N GLY A 106 -5.48 4.22 5.50
CA GLY A 106 -5.47 4.83 4.16
C GLY A 106 -5.66 3.82 3.04
N THR A 107 -5.40 4.27 1.81
CA THR A 107 -5.47 3.45 0.59
C THR A 107 -4.08 3.33 -0.02
N ALA A 108 -3.49 2.14 0.08
CA ALA A 108 -2.26 1.77 -0.60
C ALA A 108 -2.50 1.56 -2.10
N VAL A 109 -1.74 2.26 -2.94
CA VAL A 109 -1.79 2.12 -4.39
C VAL A 109 -0.63 1.24 -4.84
N VAL A 110 -0.97 0.02 -5.27
CA VAL A 110 0.00 -0.99 -5.70
C VAL A 110 -0.11 -1.17 -7.20
N VAL A 111 1.02 -1.12 -7.92
CA VAL A 111 1.06 -1.28 -9.37
C VAL A 111 1.94 -2.46 -9.77
N LYS A 112 1.45 -3.25 -10.72
CA LYS A 112 2.24 -4.28 -11.40
C LYS A 112 2.27 -3.96 -12.89
N TYR A 113 3.44 -3.63 -13.39
CA TYR A 113 3.64 -3.39 -14.82
C TYR A 113 3.81 -4.70 -15.59
N SER A 114 3.60 -4.61 -16.89
CA SER A 114 3.83 -5.70 -17.83
C SER A 114 5.25 -6.27 -17.67
N LYS A 115 5.37 -7.61 -17.74
CA LYS A 115 6.64 -8.35 -17.62
C LYS A 115 7.40 -8.21 -16.30
N GLN A 116 6.88 -7.46 -15.32
CA GLN A 116 7.45 -7.47 -13.97
C GLN A 116 6.92 -8.67 -13.19
N ASN A 117 7.76 -9.31 -12.40
CA ASN A 117 7.36 -10.45 -11.57
C ASN A 117 6.71 -10.02 -10.26
N GLU A 118 7.00 -8.80 -9.81
CA GLU A 118 6.56 -8.26 -8.53
C GLU A 118 5.77 -6.97 -8.75
N ALA A 119 4.78 -6.76 -7.89
CA ALA A 119 4.08 -5.49 -7.81
C ALA A 119 4.86 -4.53 -6.90
N LYS A 120 4.70 -3.23 -7.12
CA LYS A 120 5.34 -2.17 -6.34
C LYS A 120 4.27 -1.32 -5.66
N LEU A 121 4.44 -1.09 -4.36
CA LEU A 121 3.71 -0.05 -3.67
C LEU A 121 4.23 1.31 -4.15
N LEU A 122 3.33 2.19 -4.59
CA LEU A 122 3.69 3.55 -4.97
C LEU A 122 3.61 4.48 -3.75
N TYR A 123 2.46 4.48 -3.09
CA TYR A 123 2.18 5.32 -1.94
C TYR A 123 0.94 4.84 -1.19
N ILE A 124 0.71 5.40 0.00
CA ILE A 124 -0.55 5.33 0.74
C ILE A 124 -1.17 6.73 0.71
N ASP A 125 -2.41 6.79 0.26
CA ASP A 125 -3.21 8.01 0.10
C ASP A 125 -4.40 8.03 1.07
N ASN A 126 -5.08 9.17 1.18
CA ASN A 126 -6.25 9.41 2.05
C ASN A 126 -5.97 8.99 3.49
N VAL A 127 -4.79 9.37 3.99
CA VAL A 127 -4.29 8.95 5.28
C VAL A 127 -5.04 9.66 6.40
N GLY A 128 -5.85 8.90 7.15
CA GLY A 128 -6.36 9.28 8.45
C GLY A 128 -5.36 8.96 9.56
N LEU A 129 -5.04 9.96 10.39
CA LEU A 129 -4.19 9.81 11.57
C LEU A 129 -5.04 9.85 12.84
N SER A 130 -4.86 8.92 13.78
CA SER A 130 -5.67 8.90 15.01
C SER A 130 -5.10 9.71 16.19
N SER A 131 -3.97 10.41 16.00
CA SER A 131 -3.21 11.05 17.07
C SER A 131 -3.33 12.58 17.06
N ASN A 132 -2.78 13.27 18.06
CA ASN A 132 -2.73 14.75 18.13
C ASN A 132 -2.01 15.38 16.92
N LEU A 133 -1.18 14.62 16.20
CA LEU A 133 -0.63 15.03 14.90
C LEU A 133 -1.73 15.32 13.87
N ASN A 134 -2.85 14.60 13.93
CA ASN A 134 -3.99 14.86 13.06
C ASN A 134 -4.50 16.30 13.23
N LEU A 135 -4.45 16.90 14.44
CA LEU A 135 -4.84 18.30 14.65
C LEU A 135 -3.87 19.28 13.95
N VAL A 136 -2.59 18.93 13.84
CA VAL A 136 -1.59 19.77 13.14
C VAL A 136 -1.90 19.79 11.64
N PHE A 137 -2.25 18.65 11.06
CA PHE A 137 -2.51 18.52 9.61
C PHE A 137 -3.93 18.90 9.20
N MET A 138 -4.94 18.63 10.03
CA MET A 138 -6.33 19.03 9.74
C MET A 138 -6.51 20.55 9.65
N ASN A 139 -5.74 21.32 10.42
CA ASN A 139 -5.80 22.78 10.38
C ASN A 139 -5.23 23.38 9.08
N GLN A 140 -4.46 22.62 8.30
CA GLN A 140 -3.79 23.11 7.09
C GLN A 140 -4.46 22.67 5.78
N LYS A 141 -5.54 21.86 5.83
CA LYS A 141 -6.11 21.18 4.63
C LYS A 141 -5.05 20.46 3.79
N SER A 142 -3.99 19.96 4.43
CA SER A 142 -2.88 19.30 3.74
C SER A 142 -3.28 17.91 3.26
N HIS A 143 -2.90 17.59 2.02
CA HIS A 143 -3.05 16.25 1.46
C HIS A 143 -1.80 15.44 1.80
N LEU A 144 -1.94 14.55 2.79
CA LEU A 144 -0.84 13.72 3.28
C LEU A 144 -0.72 12.43 2.49
N ILE A 145 0.49 12.17 2.00
CA ILE A 145 0.84 10.94 1.28
C ILE A 145 2.04 10.29 1.97
N PHE A 146 1.96 8.97 2.17
CA PHE A 146 3.11 8.18 2.61
C PHE A 146 3.71 7.53 1.36
N GLN A 147 4.76 8.13 0.82
CA GLN A 147 5.41 7.69 -0.42
C GLN A 147 6.38 6.53 -0.13
N ALA A 148 6.25 5.42 -0.87
CA ALA A 148 7.12 4.27 -0.70
C ALA A 148 8.55 4.60 -1.18
N LYS A 149 9.56 4.12 -0.44
CA LYS A 149 10.99 4.25 -0.79
C LYS A 149 11.46 3.17 -1.75
#